data_AF-A0A956BL85-F1
#
_entry.id   AF-A0A956BL85-F1
#
_cell.length_a   1.000
_cell.length_b   1.000
_cell.length_c   1.000
_cell.angle_alpha   90.00
_cell.angle_beta   90.00
_cell.angle_gamma   90.00
#
_symmetry.space_group_name_H-M   'P 1'
#
loop_
_entity.id
_entity.type
_entity.pdbx_description
1 polymer ?
#
loop_
_entity_poly.entity_id
_entity_poly.type
_entity_poly.pdbx_seq_one_letter_code
_entity_poly.pdbx_strand_id
1 'polypeptide(L)'
;PRPALSRACPGPRPMPVSGRYTPRQRAAYDAVLAAQHASIAKCRAGVRYREVHDTSSLVLARFLADEGLITCSPEAAVETGAHALFFPHGVGHLLGMDVHDLENYGDLPAYPRGASRPDQFGTAFLRLDLPLEPGWVVTVEPGFYVVPAILHDPVLRERFAGQVDFGRAEGWLGFGGIRIEDDIAVTHGAPENLTAAVPTDPDVIESLVGTGLSAEERLA
;
A
#
# COMPACT_ATOMS: atom_id res chain seq x y z
N PRO A 1 -19.42 -24.40 8.03
CA PRO A 1 -19.04 -24.37 6.59
C PRO A 1 -18.01 -23.25 6.34
N ARG A 2 -16.72 -23.60 6.19
CA ARG A 2 -15.73 -22.64 5.69
C ARG A 2 -16.18 -22.24 4.29
N PRO A 3 -16.46 -20.96 3.99
CA PRO A 3 -16.75 -20.55 2.63
C PRO A 3 -15.58 -20.99 1.76
N ALA A 4 -15.87 -21.48 0.55
CA ALA A 4 -14.85 -21.89 -0.41
C ALA A 4 -13.91 -20.69 -0.62
N LEU A 5 -12.71 -20.77 -0.03
CA LEU A 5 -11.67 -19.76 -0.19
C LEU A 5 -11.42 -19.61 -1.69
N SER A 6 -11.67 -18.41 -2.22
CA SER A 6 -11.01 -17.98 -3.44
C SER A 6 -9.52 -18.24 -3.24
N ARG A 7 -8.83 -18.73 -4.27
CA ARG A 7 -7.41 -19.05 -4.16
C ARG A 7 -6.68 -17.75 -3.81
N ALA A 8 -6.12 -17.66 -2.61
CA ALA A 8 -5.25 -16.57 -2.23
C ALA A 8 -4.14 -16.44 -3.29
N CYS A 9 -3.93 -15.23 -3.79
CA CYS A 9 -2.98 -14.95 -4.85
C CYS A 9 -1.98 -13.93 -4.30
N PRO A 10 -0.72 -14.33 -4.09
CA PRO A 10 0.24 -13.39 -3.50
C PRO A 10 0.44 -12.21 -4.44
N GLY A 11 0.23 -11.01 -3.91
CA GLY A 11 0.57 -9.76 -4.61
C GLY A 11 2.08 -9.51 -4.69
N PRO A 12 2.51 -8.35 -5.22
CA PRO A 12 3.91 -8.08 -5.50
C PRO A 12 4.78 -8.10 -4.23
N ARG A 13 5.97 -8.69 -4.38
CA ARG A 13 7.08 -8.62 -3.42
C ARG A 13 8.27 -7.94 -4.09
N PRO A 14 8.58 -6.67 -3.76
CA PRO A 14 9.67 -5.94 -4.41
C PRO A 14 11.02 -6.54 -4.06
N MET A 15 11.81 -6.91 -5.08
CA MET A 15 13.13 -7.52 -4.93
C MET A 15 14.21 -6.62 -5.53
N PRO A 16 15.39 -6.50 -4.89
CA PRO A 16 16.49 -5.72 -5.45
C PRO A 16 17.11 -6.49 -6.62
N VAL A 17 17.14 -5.88 -7.81
CA VAL A 17 17.73 -6.51 -9.02
C VAL A 17 19.21 -6.87 -8.83
N SER A 18 19.93 -6.08 -8.03
CA SER A 18 21.32 -6.30 -7.64
C SER A 18 21.51 -7.44 -6.62
N GLY A 19 20.43 -8.02 -6.08
CA GLY A 19 20.45 -9.00 -5.01
C GLY A 19 20.59 -8.42 -3.60
N ARG A 20 20.86 -7.12 -3.47
CA ARG A 20 20.90 -6.40 -2.18
C ARG A 20 20.20 -5.05 -2.27
N TYR A 21 19.47 -4.70 -1.22
CA TYR A 21 18.88 -3.38 -1.08
C TYR A 21 19.97 -2.34 -0.81
N THR A 22 19.94 -1.26 -1.56
CA THR A 22 20.63 -0.03 -1.15
C THR A 22 20.01 0.51 0.13
N PRO A 23 20.71 1.34 0.93
CA PRO A 23 20.14 1.92 2.15
C PRO A 23 18.80 2.63 1.92
N ARG A 24 18.67 3.36 0.80
CA ARG A 24 17.43 4.04 0.41
C ARG A 24 16.29 3.06 0.09
N GLN A 25 16.58 1.98 -0.65
CA GLN A 25 15.57 0.96 -0.94
C GLN A 25 15.15 0.23 0.33
N ARG A 26 16.10 -0.08 1.23
CA ARG A 26 15.82 -0.73 2.51
C ARG A 26 14.91 0.14 3.39
N ALA A 27 15.23 1.42 3.55
CA ALA A 27 14.42 2.35 4.33
C ALA A 27 12.97 2.45 3.81
N ALA A 28 12.79 2.60 2.50
CA ALA A 28 11.47 2.63 1.89
C ALA A 28 10.73 1.29 1.99
N TYR A 29 11.45 0.16 1.85
CA TYR A 29 10.88 -1.17 2.02
C TYR A 29 10.36 -1.38 3.44
N ASP A 30 11.19 -1.06 4.44
CA ASP A 30 10.85 -1.19 5.85
C ASP A 30 9.65 -0.30 6.22
N ALA A 31 9.57 0.90 5.65
CA ALA A 31 8.42 1.80 5.83
C ALA A 31 7.12 1.23 5.26
N VAL A 32 7.17 0.67 4.05
CA VAL A 32 5.99 0.02 3.43
C VAL A 32 5.60 -1.24 4.20
N LEU A 33 6.56 -2.04 4.65
CA LEU A 33 6.32 -3.23 5.47
C LEU A 33 5.69 -2.87 6.83
N ALA A 34 6.17 -1.79 7.47
CA ALA A 34 5.59 -1.29 8.71
C ALA A 34 4.14 -0.81 8.51
N ALA A 35 3.86 -0.09 7.42
CA ALA A 35 2.51 0.32 7.06
C ALA A 35 1.61 -0.90 6.85
N GLN A 36 2.12 -1.92 6.15
CA GLN A 36 1.40 -3.16 5.90
C GLN A 36 1.02 -3.88 7.19
N HIS A 37 1.99 -4.12 8.07
CA HIS A 37 1.74 -4.79 9.35
C HIS A 37 0.72 -4.02 10.22
N ALA A 38 0.82 -2.70 10.27
CA ALA A 38 -0.11 -1.85 11.01
C ALA A 38 -1.54 -1.94 10.43
N SER A 39 -1.68 -1.90 9.10
CA SER A 39 -2.96 -2.03 8.42
C SER A 39 -3.56 -3.42 8.57
N ILE A 40 -2.78 -4.49 8.40
CA ILE A 40 -3.24 -5.88 8.63
C ILE A 40 -3.77 -6.03 10.05
N ALA A 41 -3.07 -5.53 11.08
CA ALA A 41 -3.53 -5.61 12.46
C ALA A 41 -4.89 -4.92 12.71
N LYS A 42 -5.23 -3.92 11.87
CA LYS A 42 -6.48 -3.15 11.88
C LYS A 42 -7.63 -3.81 11.10
N CYS A 43 -7.37 -4.82 10.27
CA CYS A 43 -8.39 -5.58 9.53
C CYS A 43 -9.26 -6.46 10.45
N ARG A 44 -10.08 -5.82 11.30
CA ARG A 44 -10.94 -6.48 12.30
C ARG A 44 -12.39 -6.19 12.02
N ALA A 45 -13.26 -7.10 12.45
CA ALA A 45 -14.70 -6.94 12.35
C ALA A 45 -15.15 -5.59 12.95
N GLY A 46 -15.98 -4.85 12.21
CA GLY A 46 -16.51 -3.54 12.59
C GLY A 46 -15.62 -2.34 12.29
N VAL A 47 -14.33 -2.53 11.98
CA VAL A 47 -13.44 -1.43 11.57
C VAL A 47 -13.78 -1.00 10.15
N ARG A 48 -13.96 0.30 9.90
CA ARG A 48 -14.17 0.78 8.53
C ARG A 48 -12.88 0.62 7.72
N TYR A 49 -12.99 0.15 6.49
CA TYR A 49 -11.79 -0.06 5.66
C TYR A 49 -11.01 1.24 5.39
N ARG A 50 -11.67 2.41 5.41
CA ARG A 50 -10.99 3.70 5.41
C ARG A 50 -10.05 3.90 6.60
N GLU A 51 -10.36 3.40 7.80
CA GLU A 51 -9.43 3.47 8.93
C GLU A 51 -8.16 2.62 8.69
N VAL A 52 -8.28 1.53 7.93
CA VAL A 52 -7.13 0.70 7.51
C VAL A 52 -6.25 1.50 6.54
N HIS A 53 -6.86 2.25 5.62
CA HIS A 53 -6.17 3.16 4.71
C HIS A 53 -5.49 4.30 5.46
N ASP A 54 -6.20 5.01 6.33
CA ASP A 54 -5.68 6.12 7.12
C ASP A 54 -4.50 5.66 8.00
N THR A 55 -4.55 4.42 8.53
CA THR A 55 -3.44 3.81 9.28
C THR A 55 -2.19 3.67 8.40
N SER A 56 -2.32 3.11 7.20
CA SER A 56 -1.21 3.02 6.24
C SER A 56 -0.67 4.39 5.86
N SER A 57 -1.58 5.31 5.50
CA SER A 57 -1.23 6.66 5.09
C SER A 57 -0.47 7.41 6.16
N LEU A 58 -0.83 7.26 7.44
CA LEU A 58 -0.12 7.89 8.55
C LEU A 58 1.27 7.30 8.78
N VAL A 59 1.43 5.97 8.69
CA VAL A 59 2.75 5.32 8.81
C VAL A 59 3.67 5.79 7.67
N LEU A 60 3.17 5.78 6.43
CA LEU A 60 3.94 6.26 5.28
C LEU A 60 4.24 7.76 5.39
N ALA A 61 3.29 8.59 5.85
CA ALA A 61 3.52 10.02 6.03
C ALA A 61 4.60 10.32 7.07
N ARG A 62 4.77 9.49 8.11
CA ARG A 62 5.91 9.61 9.04
C ARG A 62 7.24 9.36 8.34
N PHE A 63 7.32 8.31 7.54
CA PHE A 63 8.49 8.05 6.70
C PHE A 63 8.77 9.22 5.73
N LEU A 64 7.74 9.78 5.10
CA LEU A 64 7.90 10.96 4.24
C LEU A 64 8.46 12.16 5.02
N ALA A 65 8.06 12.36 6.28
CA ALA A 65 8.59 13.42 7.14
C ALA A 65 10.05 13.15 7.54
N ASP A 66 10.38 11.90 7.89
CA ASP A 66 11.75 11.50 8.24
C ASP A 66 12.72 11.68 7.06
N GLU A 67 12.27 11.35 5.85
CA GLU A 67 12.97 11.62 4.59
C GLU A 67 12.82 13.07 4.11
N GLY A 68 12.15 13.93 4.88
CA GLY A 68 11.81 15.33 4.62
C GLY A 68 11.24 15.62 3.24
N LEU A 69 10.49 14.67 2.69
CA LEU A 69 9.68 14.82 1.48
C LEU A 69 8.45 15.68 1.74
N ILE A 70 7.95 15.66 2.98
CA ILE A 70 6.92 16.59 3.45
C ILE A 70 7.48 17.51 4.53
N THR A 71 6.93 18.71 4.61
CA THR A 71 7.32 19.77 5.57
C THR A 71 6.24 20.04 6.61
N CYS A 72 5.02 19.55 6.41
CA CYS A 72 3.94 19.57 7.40
C CYS A 72 4.00 18.33 8.32
N SER A 73 3.10 18.26 9.31
CA SER A 73 2.99 17.05 10.13
C SER A 73 2.42 15.87 9.32
N PRO A 74 2.75 14.63 9.67
CA PRO A 74 2.17 13.44 9.03
C PRO A 74 0.64 13.45 9.03
N GLU A 75 0.02 13.87 10.14
CA GLU A 75 -1.43 13.98 10.27
C GLU A 75 -2.01 15.02 9.30
N ALA A 76 -1.36 16.19 9.16
CA ALA A 76 -1.77 17.22 8.21
C ALA A 76 -1.61 16.73 6.76
N ALA A 77 -0.56 15.99 6.44
CA ALA A 77 -0.36 15.42 5.11
C ALA A 77 -1.45 14.39 4.74
N VAL A 78 -1.95 13.63 5.71
CA VAL A 78 -3.11 12.74 5.53
C VAL A 78 -4.40 13.54 5.36
N GLU A 79 -4.65 14.50 6.23
CA GLU A 79 -5.86 15.33 6.21
C GLU A 79 -6.01 16.12 4.90
N THR A 80 -4.92 16.67 4.36
CA THR A 80 -4.95 17.49 3.13
C THR A 80 -4.84 16.66 1.84
N GLY A 81 -4.38 15.41 1.94
CA GLY A 81 -4.08 14.53 0.82
C GLY A 81 -2.67 14.71 0.21
N ALA A 82 -1.77 15.47 0.85
CA ALA A 82 -0.40 15.66 0.35
C ALA A 82 0.41 14.35 0.28
N HIS A 83 0.19 13.43 1.24
CA HIS A 83 0.81 12.09 1.23
C HIS A 83 0.51 11.29 -0.04
N ALA A 84 -0.62 11.55 -0.70
CA ALA A 84 -1.07 10.81 -1.88
C ALA A 84 -0.20 11.06 -3.12
N LEU A 85 0.66 12.09 -3.12
CA LEU A 85 1.73 12.23 -4.13
C LEU A 85 2.64 11.01 -4.19
N PHE A 86 2.82 10.33 -3.04
CA PHE A 86 3.70 9.18 -2.89
C PHE A 86 2.95 7.87 -2.65
N PHE A 87 1.68 7.94 -2.25
CA PHE A 87 0.78 6.79 -2.08
C PHE A 87 -0.59 7.09 -2.75
N PRO A 88 -0.66 7.04 -4.11
CA PRO A 88 -1.79 7.62 -4.84
C PRO A 88 -3.03 6.71 -4.93
N HIS A 89 -2.94 5.45 -4.50
CA HIS A 89 -4.03 4.48 -4.60
C HIS A 89 -4.63 4.14 -3.23
N GLY A 90 -5.80 3.51 -3.22
CA GLY A 90 -6.37 2.94 -2.00
C GLY A 90 -5.48 1.85 -1.41
N VAL A 91 -5.65 1.56 -0.12
CA VAL A 91 -4.86 0.53 0.59
C VAL A 91 -5.17 -0.91 0.14
N GLY A 92 -6.21 -1.09 -0.67
CA GLY A 92 -6.62 -2.35 -1.24
C GLY A 92 -8.11 -2.37 -1.56
N HIS A 93 -8.69 -3.57 -1.64
CA HIS A 93 -10.06 -3.82 -2.08
C HIS A 93 -10.61 -5.14 -1.55
N LEU A 94 -11.90 -5.39 -1.74
CA LEU A 94 -12.48 -6.72 -1.58
C LEU A 94 -11.86 -7.69 -2.59
N LEU A 95 -11.63 -8.92 -2.14
CA LEU A 95 -11.13 -10.01 -2.97
C LEU A 95 -12.08 -11.20 -2.86
N GLY A 96 -12.46 -11.76 -4.01
CA GLY A 96 -13.46 -12.81 -4.08
C GLY A 96 -13.36 -13.63 -5.35
N MET A 97 -14.46 -13.77 -6.09
CA MET A 97 -14.42 -14.41 -7.41
C MET A 97 -13.69 -13.54 -8.44
N ASP A 98 -13.83 -12.21 -8.33
CA ASP A 98 -13.06 -11.23 -9.07
C ASP A 98 -11.90 -10.70 -8.22
N VAL A 99 -10.82 -10.24 -8.88
CA VAL A 99 -9.65 -9.63 -8.19
C VAL A 99 -10.08 -8.38 -7.44
N HIS A 100 -10.77 -7.46 -8.11
CA HIS A 100 -11.47 -6.36 -7.46
C HIS A 100 -12.95 -6.73 -7.34
N ASP A 101 -13.29 -7.43 -6.25
CA ASP A 101 -14.63 -7.97 -6.10
C ASP A 101 -15.68 -6.85 -6.08
N LEU A 102 -16.80 -7.09 -6.75
CA LEU A 102 -17.92 -6.16 -6.91
C LEU A 102 -17.63 -4.84 -7.65
N GLU A 103 -16.43 -4.60 -8.20
CA GLU A 103 -16.09 -3.32 -8.86
C GLU A 103 -17.03 -2.98 -10.03
N ASN A 104 -17.52 -3.99 -10.76
CA ASN A 104 -18.44 -3.81 -11.89
C ASN A 104 -19.81 -3.23 -11.47
N TYR A 105 -20.12 -3.19 -10.17
CA TYR A 105 -21.34 -2.57 -9.63
C TYR A 105 -21.10 -1.13 -9.14
N GLY A 106 -19.91 -0.58 -9.36
CA GLY A 106 -19.51 0.75 -8.92
C GLY A 106 -19.33 0.85 -7.41
N ASP A 107 -19.54 2.04 -6.85
CA ASP A 107 -19.34 2.31 -5.42
C ASP A 107 -20.48 1.83 -4.52
N LEU A 108 -21.67 1.59 -5.08
CA LEU A 108 -22.89 1.24 -4.33
C LEU A 108 -22.72 0.04 -3.35
N PRO A 109 -22.07 -1.08 -3.72
CA PRO A 109 -21.88 -2.20 -2.79
C PRO A 109 -20.73 -1.99 -1.82
N ALA A 110 -19.84 -1.03 -2.07
CA ALA A 110 -18.58 -0.85 -1.35
C ALA A 110 -18.56 0.40 -0.45
N TYR A 111 -19.62 1.21 -0.47
CA TYR A 111 -19.76 2.44 0.31
C TYR A 111 -21.06 2.45 1.12
N PRO A 112 -21.11 3.18 2.25
CA PRO A 112 -22.33 3.35 3.02
C PRO A 112 -23.48 3.90 2.15
N ARG A 113 -24.71 3.48 2.44
CA ARG A 113 -25.89 3.94 1.67
C ARG A 113 -25.98 5.47 1.67
N GLY A 114 -26.01 6.06 0.48
CA GLY A 114 -26.09 7.51 0.29
C GLY A 114 -24.74 8.23 0.38
N ALA A 115 -23.65 7.53 0.65
CA ALA A 115 -22.30 8.06 0.50
C ALA A 115 -21.80 7.88 -0.95
N SER A 116 -20.95 8.79 -1.38
CA SER A 116 -20.16 8.68 -2.60
C SER A 116 -18.68 8.63 -2.23
N ARG A 117 -17.86 8.19 -3.18
CA ARG A 117 -16.41 8.26 -3.04
C ARG A 117 -15.94 9.71 -2.79
N PRO A 118 -14.96 9.95 -1.91
CA PRO A 118 -14.41 11.29 -1.70
C PRO A 118 -13.71 11.82 -2.95
N ASP A 119 -13.68 13.15 -3.13
CA ASP A 119 -12.94 13.80 -4.23
C ASP A 119 -11.45 14.05 -3.90
N GLN A 120 -11.04 13.80 -2.66
CA GLN A 120 -9.67 14.06 -2.22
C GLN A 120 -8.69 13.07 -2.88
N PHE A 121 -7.59 13.60 -3.42
CA PHE A 121 -6.52 12.79 -4.00
C PHE A 121 -5.98 11.75 -2.99
N GLY A 122 -5.79 10.50 -3.44
CA GLY A 122 -5.54 9.34 -2.58
C GLY A 122 -6.84 8.63 -2.20
N THR A 123 -7.65 9.22 -1.31
CA THR A 123 -8.91 8.60 -0.84
C THR A 123 -9.97 8.44 -1.95
N ALA A 124 -9.89 9.25 -3.00
CA ALA A 124 -10.67 9.10 -4.24
C ALA A 124 -10.38 7.82 -5.05
N PHE A 125 -9.39 7.03 -4.64
CA PHE A 125 -9.06 5.74 -5.23
C PHE A 125 -9.28 4.57 -4.27
N LEU A 126 -9.90 4.82 -3.11
CA LEU A 126 -10.30 3.75 -2.19
C LEU A 126 -11.47 2.97 -2.79
N ARG A 127 -11.36 1.64 -2.76
CA ARG A 127 -12.34 0.74 -3.39
C ARG A 127 -13.38 0.18 -2.43
N LEU A 128 -13.23 0.46 -1.12
CA LEU A 128 -14.10 0.00 -0.04
C LEU A 128 -14.11 1.01 1.11
N ASP A 129 -15.27 1.40 1.61
CA ASP A 129 -15.43 2.25 2.81
C ASP A 129 -16.57 1.78 3.73
N LEU A 130 -16.71 0.45 3.85
CA LEU A 130 -17.63 -0.20 4.77
C LEU A 130 -16.91 -0.75 6.01
N PRO A 131 -17.62 -0.94 7.13
CA PRO A 131 -17.15 -1.77 8.24
C PRO A 131 -16.85 -3.19 7.73
N LEU A 132 -15.68 -3.72 8.07
CA LEU A 132 -15.29 -5.08 7.72
C LEU A 132 -16.15 -6.10 8.48
N GLU A 133 -16.52 -7.20 7.82
CA GLU A 133 -17.29 -8.28 8.44
C GLU A 133 -16.52 -9.61 8.46
N PRO A 134 -16.68 -10.46 9.49
CA PRO A 134 -16.13 -11.80 9.48
C PRO A 134 -16.51 -12.59 8.23
N GLY A 135 -15.53 -13.23 7.60
CA GLY A 135 -15.70 -13.98 6.36
C GLY A 135 -15.39 -13.19 5.09
N TRP A 136 -15.21 -11.86 5.17
CA TRP A 136 -14.69 -11.07 4.06
C TRP A 136 -13.19 -11.30 3.88
N VAL A 137 -12.73 -11.19 2.65
CA VAL A 137 -11.30 -11.15 2.30
C VAL A 137 -11.03 -9.81 1.63
N VAL A 138 -9.97 -9.13 2.06
CA VAL A 138 -9.51 -7.87 1.50
C VAL A 138 -8.02 -7.94 1.22
N THR A 139 -7.55 -7.24 0.20
CA THR A 139 -6.11 -7.00 0.05
C THR A 139 -5.65 -5.93 1.04
N VAL A 140 -4.39 -5.99 1.45
CA VAL A 140 -3.69 -4.90 2.14
C VAL A 140 -2.37 -4.67 1.41
N GLU A 141 -2.34 -3.61 0.62
CA GLU A 141 -1.32 -3.34 -0.40
C GLU A 141 -0.73 -1.92 -0.31
N PRO A 142 -0.26 -1.44 0.85
CA PRO A 142 0.37 -0.13 0.93
C PRO A 142 1.57 -0.02 -0.01
N GLY A 143 1.86 1.20 -0.47
CA GLY A 143 3.01 1.43 -1.32
C GLY A 143 3.55 2.86 -1.28
N PHE A 144 4.83 2.97 -1.60
CA PHE A 144 5.54 4.23 -1.76
C PHE A 144 6.09 4.32 -3.19
N TYR A 145 5.75 5.40 -3.89
CA TYR A 145 6.12 5.61 -5.28
C TYR A 145 6.58 7.03 -5.52
N VAL A 146 7.46 7.19 -6.49
CA VAL A 146 7.86 8.50 -7.01
C VAL A 146 7.54 8.51 -8.49
N VAL A 147 6.32 8.93 -8.81
CA VAL A 147 5.78 8.90 -10.17
C VAL A 147 6.03 10.26 -10.83
N PRO A 148 6.84 10.35 -11.91
CA PRO A 148 7.18 11.64 -12.53
C PRO A 148 5.96 12.44 -12.97
N ALA A 149 4.93 11.78 -13.51
CA ALA A 149 3.71 12.45 -13.96
C ALA A 149 2.91 13.09 -12.81
N ILE A 150 2.93 12.49 -11.61
CA ILE A 150 2.26 13.03 -10.41
C ILE A 150 3.13 14.14 -9.80
N LEU A 151 4.44 13.91 -9.69
CA LEU A 151 5.37 14.86 -9.06
C LEU A 151 5.56 16.16 -9.85
N HIS A 152 5.42 16.09 -11.17
CA HIS A 152 5.53 17.24 -12.08
C HIS A 152 4.17 17.85 -12.47
N ASP A 153 3.05 17.35 -11.93
CA ASP A 153 1.75 17.94 -12.18
C ASP A 153 1.68 19.38 -11.59
N PRO A 154 1.43 20.41 -12.42
CA PRO A 154 1.48 21.79 -11.95
C PRO A 154 0.38 22.11 -10.93
N VAL A 155 -0.79 21.48 -11.03
CA VAL A 155 -1.92 21.71 -10.12
C VAL A 155 -1.60 21.11 -8.75
N LEU A 156 -1.03 19.91 -8.70
CA LEU A 156 -0.62 19.28 -7.45
C LEU A 156 0.56 20.02 -6.80
N ARG A 157 1.52 20.50 -7.60
CA ARG A 157 2.63 21.31 -7.11
C ARG A 157 2.16 22.61 -6.49
N GLU A 158 1.25 23.32 -7.14
CA GLU A 158 0.65 24.54 -6.59
C GLU A 158 -0.13 24.23 -5.30
N ARG A 159 -0.99 23.20 -5.32
CA ARG A 159 -1.81 22.80 -4.18
C ARG A 159 -1.00 22.43 -2.94
N PHE A 160 0.15 21.79 -3.11
CA PHE A 160 0.95 21.25 -2.02
C PHE A 160 2.30 21.97 -1.83
N ALA A 161 2.53 23.14 -2.45
CA ALA A 161 3.79 23.89 -2.38
C ALA A 161 4.25 24.19 -0.94
N GLY A 162 3.32 24.39 0.00
CA GLY A 162 3.61 24.63 1.41
C GLY A 162 3.74 23.39 2.30
N GLN A 163 3.57 22.19 1.73
CA GLN A 163 3.51 20.92 2.48
C GLN A 163 4.53 19.89 2.00
N VAL A 164 5.06 20.04 0.79
CA VAL A 164 5.91 19.06 0.11
C VAL A 164 7.18 19.75 -0.35
N ASP A 165 8.34 19.18 -0.01
CA ASP A 165 9.61 19.62 -0.57
C ASP A 165 9.81 18.95 -1.93
N PHE A 166 9.31 19.60 -2.98
CA PHE A 166 9.43 19.09 -4.35
C PHE A 166 10.89 18.99 -4.83
N GLY A 167 11.80 19.83 -4.32
CA GLY A 167 13.21 19.74 -4.64
C GLY A 167 13.84 18.47 -4.06
N ARG A 168 13.50 18.14 -2.81
CA ARG A 168 13.92 16.89 -2.19
C ARG A 168 13.27 15.68 -2.86
N ALA A 169 12.00 15.78 -3.22
CA ALA A 169 11.27 14.72 -3.93
C ALA A 169 11.85 14.44 -5.34
N GLU A 170 12.34 15.45 -6.05
CA GLU A 170 13.02 15.24 -7.34
C GLU A 170 14.30 14.38 -7.20
N GLY A 171 14.97 14.43 -6.04
CA GLY A 171 16.11 13.55 -5.72
C GLY A 171 15.75 12.07 -5.56
N TRP A 172 14.46 11.73 -5.56
CA TRP A 172 13.94 10.36 -5.57
C TRP A 172 13.48 9.90 -6.96
N LEU A 173 13.54 10.74 -8.00
CA LEU A 173 13.25 10.32 -9.36
C LEU A 173 14.15 9.14 -9.77
N GLY A 174 13.56 8.18 -10.48
CA GLY A 174 14.22 6.92 -10.85
C GLY A 174 14.21 5.85 -9.77
N PHE A 175 13.73 6.14 -8.55
CA PHE A 175 13.49 5.12 -7.51
C PHE A 175 12.42 4.10 -7.94
N GLY A 176 11.40 4.56 -8.68
CA GLY A 176 10.23 3.76 -9.04
C GLY A 176 9.25 3.71 -7.86
N GLY A 177 9.11 2.54 -7.23
CA GLY A 177 8.29 2.38 -6.04
C GLY A 177 8.33 0.97 -5.45
N ILE A 178 7.72 0.85 -4.28
CA ILE A 178 7.60 -0.39 -3.49
C ILE A 178 6.13 -0.55 -3.13
N ARG A 179 5.58 -1.74 -3.37
CA ARG A 179 4.27 -2.17 -2.88
C ARG A 179 4.40 -3.56 -2.30
N ILE A 180 3.86 -3.79 -1.11
CA ILE A 180 3.81 -5.11 -0.49
C ILE A 180 2.34 -5.42 -0.25
N GLU A 181 1.87 -6.53 -0.78
CA GLU A 181 0.45 -6.89 -0.79
C GLU A 181 0.23 -8.27 -0.18
N ASP A 182 -0.79 -8.36 0.68
CA ASP A 182 -1.26 -9.61 1.28
C ASP A 182 -2.79 -9.71 1.26
N ASP A 183 -3.28 -10.94 1.17
CA ASP A 183 -4.70 -11.28 1.21
C ASP A 183 -5.12 -11.58 2.66
N ILE A 184 -6.02 -10.76 3.20
CA ILE A 184 -6.39 -10.79 4.60
C ILE A 184 -7.83 -11.23 4.78
N ALA A 185 -8.02 -12.39 5.41
CA ALA A 185 -9.32 -12.85 5.85
C ALA A 185 -9.69 -12.21 7.19
N VAL A 186 -10.83 -11.52 7.21
CA VAL A 186 -11.42 -10.94 8.41
C VAL A 186 -12.10 -12.05 9.20
N THR A 187 -11.75 -12.20 10.47
CA THR A 187 -12.32 -13.23 11.36
C THR A 187 -13.12 -12.60 12.50
N HIS A 188 -13.71 -13.42 13.37
CA HIS A 188 -14.29 -12.95 14.64
C HIS A 188 -13.23 -12.49 15.67
N GLY A 189 -11.94 -12.74 15.41
CA GLY A 189 -10.84 -12.41 16.30
C GLY A 189 -9.75 -11.58 15.60
N ALA A 190 -8.53 -12.09 15.60
CA ALA A 190 -7.44 -11.50 14.82
C ALA A 190 -7.60 -11.84 13.32
N PRO A 191 -7.23 -10.93 12.40
CA PRO A 191 -7.22 -11.24 10.97
C PRO A 191 -6.25 -12.39 10.68
N GLU A 192 -6.55 -13.16 9.65
CA GLU A 192 -5.71 -14.22 9.12
C GLU A 192 -5.08 -13.75 7.80
N ASN A 193 -3.75 -13.75 7.71
CA ASN A 193 -3.04 -13.50 6.46
C ASN A 193 -2.94 -14.80 5.66
N LEU A 194 -3.65 -14.87 4.54
CA LEU A 194 -3.72 -16.04 3.66
C LEU A 194 -2.48 -16.21 2.79
N THR A 195 -1.67 -15.16 2.64
CA THR A 195 -0.45 -15.11 1.83
C THR A 195 0.83 -15.08 2.67
N ALA A 196 0.73 -15.35 3.99
CA ALA A 196 1.83 -15.34 4.94
C ALA A 196 2.99 -16.31 4.62
N ALA A 197 2.75 -17.31 3.76
CA ALA A 197 3.80 -18.23 3.31
C ALA A 197 4.79 -17.57 2.33
N VAL A 198 4.46 -16.41 1.74
CA VAL A 198 5.35 -15.66 0.86
C VAL A 198 6.16 -14.67 1.71
N PRO A 199 7.50 -14.70 1.64
CA PRO A 199 8.34 -13.89 2.51
C PRO A 199 8.23 -12.40 2.20
N THR A 200 8.16 -11.62 3.28
CA THR A 200 8.24 -10.15 3.28
C THR A 200 9.43 -9.60 4.06
N ASP A 201 10.15 -10.47 4.77
CA ASP A 201 11.36 -10.05 5.46
C ASP A 201 12.43 -9.69 4.41
N PRO A 202 12.93 -8.44 4.37
CA PRO A 202 13.91 -8.02 3.38
C PRO A 202 15.21 -8.83 3.45
N ASP A 203 15.62 -9.29 4.63
CA ASP A 203 16.83 -10.11 4.79
C ASP A 203 16.61 -11.52 4.21
N VAL A 204 15.40 -12.07 4.38
CA VAL A 204 15.00 -13.33 3.72
C VAL A 204 14.95 -13.13 2.20
N ILE A 205 14.40 -12.01 1.72
CA ILE A 205 14.34 -11.71 0.28
C ILE A 205 15.75 -11.61 -0.32
N GLU A 206 16.67 -10.89 0.32
CA GLU A 206 18.07 -10.85 -0.14
C GLU A 206 18.69 -12.25 -0.20
N SER A 207 18.39 -13.11 0.77
CA SER A 207 18.90 -14.49 0.80
C SER A 207 18.37 -15.33 -0.37
N LEU A 208 17.14 -15.09 -0.84
CA LEU A 208 16.54 -15.82 -1.97
C LEU A 208 17.03 -15.32 -3.33
N VAL A 209 17.21 -14.00 -3.47
CA VAL A 209 17.66 -13.39 -4.74
C VAL A 209 19.17 -13.63 -4.93
N GLY A 210 19.95 -13.56 -3.85
CA GLY A 210 21.40 -13.78 -3.86
C GLY A 210 21.85 -15.22 -4.12
N THR A 211 20.92 -16.19 -4.14
CA THR A 211 21.20 -17.62 -4.37
C THR A 211 20.96 -18.11 -5.79
N GLY A 212 20.66 -17.21 -6.74
CA GLY A 212 20.51 -17.61 -8.13
C GLY A 212 21.83 -18.10 -8.74
N LEU A 213 21.78 -19.21 -9.49
CA LEU A 213 22.86 -19.62 -10.40
C LEU A 213 23.35 -18.39 -11.18
N SER A 214 24.66 -18.22 -11.27
CA SER A 214 25.30 -17.23 -12.12
C SER A 214 24.80 -17.35 -13.57
N ALA A 215 24.93 -16.29 -14.36
CA ALA A 215 24.55 -16.34 -15.78
C ALA A 215 25.26 -17.48 -16.53
N GLU A 216 26.49 -17.82 -16.13
CA GLU A 216 27.25 -18.97 -16.66
C GLU A 216 26.63 -20.30 -16.25
N GLU A 217 26.23 -20.46 -14.99
CA GLU A 217 25.57 -21.67 -14.49
C GLU A 217 24.15 -21.87 -15.03
N ARG A 218 23.48 -20.81 -15.52
CA ARG A 218 22.17 -20.90 -16.18
C ARG A 218 22.26 -21.29 -17.65
N LEU A 219 23.44 -21.15 -18.26
CA LEU A 219 23.70 -21.41 -19.67
C LEU A 219 24.47 -22.73 -19.91
N ALA A 220 24.90 -23.40 -18.84
CA ALA A 220 25.50 -24.73 -18.85
C ALA A 220 24.44 -25.83 -18.75
#